data_AF-A0A7M3XP12-F1
#
_entry.id   AF-A0A7M3XP12-F1
#
_cell.length_a   1.000
_cell.length_b   1.000
_cell.length_c   1.000
_cell.angle_alpha   90.00
_cell.angle_beta   90.00
_cell.angle_gamma   90.00
#
_symmetry.space_group_name_H-M   'P 1'
#
loop_
_entity.id
_entity.type
_entity.pdbx_description
1 polymer ?
#
loop_
_entity_poly.entity_id
_entity_poly.type
_entity_poly.pdbx_seq_one_letter_code
_entity_poly.pdbx_strand_id
1 'polypeptide(L)'
;MGLVTPDEAPEYYSDELARARLVLYSKRYRPLAFTGAGWVLFLTLGRGIELWSGVFFGTLLVATLATPLLYFLGSAKFNAELSRLTP
;
A
#
# COMPACT_ATOMS: atom_id res chain seq x y z
N MET A 1 -7.11 20.91 -24.96
CA MET A 1 -7.30 19.68 -24.16
C MET A 1 -8.54 19.90 -23.32
N GLY A 2 -9.65 19.26 -23.71
CA GLY A 2 -10.94 19.38 -23.02
C GLY A 2 -11.06 18.33 -21.93
N LEU A 3 -11.67 18.69 -20.81
CA LEU A 3 -12.12 17.73 -19.81
C LEU A 3 -13.28 16.96 -20.43
N VAL A 4 -13.07 15.68 -20.70
CA VAL A 4 -14.08 14.77 -21.25
C VAL A 4 -15.10 14.50 -20.16
N THR A 5 -16.39 14.69 -20.45
CA THR A 5 -17.43 14.40 -19.45
C THR A 5 -17.64 12.89 -19.31
N PRO A 6 -18.17 12.40 -18.17
CA PRO A 6 -18.46 10.97 -17.99
C PRO A 6 -19.36 10.39 -19.08
N ASP A 7 -20.19 11.21 -19.70
CA ASP A 7 -21.07 10.86 -20.81
C ASP A 7 -20.32 10.62 -22.12
N GLU A 8 -19.20 11.33 -22.31
CA GLU A 8 -18.36 11.28 -23.51
C GLU A 8 -17.35 10.13 -23.48
N ALA A 9 -16.96 9.64 -22.30
CA ALA A 9 -16.08 8.48 -22.15
C ALA A 9 -16.37 7.67 -20.87
N PRO A 10 -17.53 6.98 -20.83
CA PRO A 10 -18.00 6.26 -19.63
C PRO A 10 -17.06 5.15 -19.17
N GLU A 11 -16.24 4.60 -20.07
CA GLU A 11 -15.24 3.57 -19.77
C GLU A 11 -14.18 4.05 -18.75
N TYR A 12 -13.79 5.33 -18.81
CA TYR A 12 -12.79 5.93 -17.91
C TYR A 12 -13.33 6.22 -16.50
N TYR A 13 -14.65 6.25 -16.35
CA TYR A 13 -15.38 6.52 -15.10
C TYR A 13 -16.09 5.29 -14.55
N SER A 14 -15.83 4.11 -15.12
CA SER A 14 -16.45 2.87 -14.66
C SER A 14 -16.00 2.49 -13.23
N ASP A 15 -16.94 2.01 -12.43
CA ASP A 15 -16.68 1.54 -11.06
C ASP A 15 -15.66 0.39 -11.03
N GLU A 16 -15.62 -0.43 -12.09
CA GLU A 16 -14.66 -1.51 -12.24
C GLU A 16 -13.22 -0.97 -12.36
N LEU A 17 -13.00 0.07 -13.17
CA LEU A 17 -11.70 0.71 -13.32
C LEU A 17 -11.28 1.42 -12.03
N ALA A 18 -12.21 2.12 -11.37
CA ALA A 18 -11.97 2.74 -10.07
C ALA A 18 -11.55 1.68 -9.03
N ARG A 19 -12.27 0.56 -8.97
CA ARG A 19 -11.95 -0.56 -8.08
C ARG A 19 -10.60 -1.19 -8.43
N ALA A 20 -10.28 -1.39 -9.70
CA ALA A 20 -9.00 -1.95 -10.13
C ALA A 20 -7.81 -1.09 -9.68
N ARG A 21 -7.91 0.24 -9.86
CA ARG A 21 -6.91 1.20 -9.36
C ARG A 21 -6.80 1.15 -7.83
N LEU A 22 -7.93 1.15 -7.12
CA LEU A 22 -7.94 1.03 -5.65
C LEU A 22 -7.26 -0.25 -5.16
N VAL A 23 -7.51 -1.39 -5.79
CA VAL A 23 -6.87 -2.67 -5.46
C VAL A 23 -5.36 -2.60 -5.73
N LEU A 24 -4.95 -2.01 -6.85
CA LEU A 24 -3.54 -1.83 -7.20
C LEU A 24 -2.81 -0.98 -6.14
N TYR A 25 -3.37 0.17 -5.76
CA TYR A 25 -2.83 1.03 -4.71
C TYR A 25 -2.86 0.37 -3.33
N SER A 26 -3.92 -0.37 -3.01
CA SER A 26 -4.03 -1.11 -1.75
C SER A 26 -2.91 -2.13 -1.62
N LYS A 27 -2.64 -2.92 -2.67
CA LYS A 27 -1.53 -3.90 -2.67
C LYS A 27 -0.18 -3.21 -2.47
N ARG A 28 0.00 -2.03 -3.08
CA ARG A 28 1.25 -1.25 -3.02
C ARG A 28 1.53 -0.71 -1.62
N TYR A 29 0.54 -0.13 -0.95
CA TYR A 29 0.69 0.51 0.36
C TYR A 29 0.38 -0.41 1.54
N ARG A 30 -0.10 -1.62 1.31
CA ARG A 30 -0.38 -2.61 2.36
C ARG A 30 0.81 -2.86 3.30
N PRO A 31 2.06 -3.07 2.83
CA PRO A 31 3.20 -3.27 3.74
C PRO A 31 3.45 -2.08 4.66
N LEU A 32 3.31 -0.86 4.13
CA LEU A 32 3.44 0.38 4.91
C LEU A 32 2.33 0.50 5.95
N ALA A 33 1.08 0.23 5.57
CA ALA A 33 -0.07 0.27 6.47
C ALA A 33 0.08 -0.74 7.63
N PHE A 34 0.46 -1.99 7.34
CA PHE A 34 0.68 -3.01 8.36
C PHE A 34 1.85 -2.65 9.29
N THR A 35 2.94 -2.14 8.73
CA THR A 35 4.11 -1.72 9.52
C THR A 35 3.76 -0.55 10.43
N GLY A 36 3.05 0.45 9.92
CA GLY A 36 2.57 1.60 10.70
C GLY A 36 1.61 1.19 11.81
N ALA A 37 0.62 0.33 11.51
CA ALA A 37 -0.30 -0.20 12.50
C ALA A 37 0.43 -1.02 13.59
N GLY A 38 1.43 -1.80 13.20
CA GLY A 38 2.28 -2.55 14.13
C GLY A 38 3.06 -1.64 15.07
N TRP A 39 3.61 -0.52 14.58
CA TRP A 39 4.22 0.50 15.43
C TRP A 39 3.23 1.14 16.40
N VAL A 40 2.03 1.52 15.93
CA VAL A 40 0.98 2.05 16.80
C VAL A 40 0.66 1.05 17.92
N LEU A 41 0.48 -0.23 17.59
CA LEU A 41 0.23 -1.29 18.57
C LEU A 41 1.39 -1.43 19.55
N PHE A 42 2.63 -1.47 19.08
CA PHE A 42 3.80 -1.59 19.96
C PHE A 42 3.91 -0.42 20.94
N LEU A 43 3.71 0.80 20.45
CA LEU A 43 3.87 2.02 21.25
C LEU A 43 2.74 2.19 22.27
N THR A 44 1.56 1.62 22.01
CA THR A 44 0.37 1.73 22.88
C THR A 44 0.22 0.56 23.84
N LEU A 45 0.48 -0.67 23.40
CA LEU A 45 0.17 -1.91 24.11
C LEU A 45 1.41 -2.79 24.38
N GLY A 46 2.46 -2.67 23.57
CA GLY A 46 3.56 -3.66 23.51
C GLY A 46 4.71 -3.45 24.48
N ARG A 47 4.73 -2.38 25.29
CA ARG A 47 5.90 -2.01 26.12
C ARG A 47 5.98 -2.71 27.49
N GLY A 48 4.94 -3.44 27.91
CA GLY A 48 4.83 -3.97 29.27
C GLY A 48 5.33 -5.41 29.50
N ILE A 49 5.72 -6.13 28.44
CA ILE A 49 6.11 -7.55 28.52
C ILE A 49 7.50 -7.72 27.90
N GLU A 50 8.54 -7.93 28.71
CA GLU A 50 9.96 -7.92 28.29
C GLU A 50 10.26 -8.80 27.05
N LEU A 51 9.99 -10.11 27.12
CA LEU A 51 10.31 -11.03 26.02
C LEU A 51 9.45 -10.81 24.77
N TRP A 52 8.17 -10.46 24.96
CA TRP A 52 7.25 -10.22 23.85
C TRP A 52 7.57 -8.89 23.15
N SER A 53 7.94 -7.87 23.93
CA SER A 53 8.32 -6.55 23.42
C SER A 53 9.57 -6.61 22.55
N GLY A 54 10.58 -7.41 22.93
CA GLY A 54 11.83 -7.54 22.18
C GLY A 54 11.65 -8.21 20.82
N VAL A 55 10.96 -9.35 20.78
CA VAL A 55 10.70 -10.08 19.52
C VAL A 55 9.77 -9.29 18.60
N PHE A 56 8.72 -8.67 19.16
CA PHE A 56 7.81 -7.84 18.39
C PHE A 56 8.53 -6.61 17.82
N PHE A 57 9.37 -5.95 18.61
CA PHE A 57 10.22 -4.85 18.15
C PHE A 57 11.19 -5.28 17.05
N GLY A 58 11.87 -6.41 17.21
CA GLY A 58 12.77 -6.96 16.17
C GLY A 58 12.02 -7.22 14.86
N THR A 59 10.81 -7.77 14.93
CA THR A 59 9.95 -7.99 13.76
C THR A 59 9.55 -6.66 13.11
N LEU A 60 9.19 -5.65 13.90
CA LEU A 60 8.88 -4.31 13.40
C LEU A 60 10.07 -3.64 12.73
N LEU A 61 11.28 -3.80 13.27
CA LEU A 61 12.50 -3.29 12.65
C LEU A 61 12.71 -3.93 11.28
N VAL A 62 12.63 -5.26 11.19
CA VAL A 62 12.77 -5.97 9.91
C VAL A 62 11.69 -5.53 8.92
N ALA A 63 10.43 -5.45 9.34
CA ALA A 63 9.33 -4.98 8.50
C ALA A 63 9.52 -3.53 8.01
N THR A 64 10.05 -2.66 8.87
CA THR A 64 10.37 -1.26 8.56
C THR A 64 11.44 -1.17 7.48
N LEU A 65 12.49 -2.01 7.55
CA LEU A 65 13.55 -2.06 6.53
C LEU A 65 13.10 -2.77 5.24
N ALA A 66 12.26 -3.79 5.36
CA ALA A 66 11.72 -4.53 4.21
C ALA A 66 10.73 -3.69 3.39
N THR A 67 9.96 -2.80 4.03
CA THR A 67 8.96 -1.96 3.37
C THR A 67 9.53 -1.12 2.20
N PRO A 68 10.60 -0.32 2.36
CA PRO A 68 11.18 0.41 1.24
C PRO A 68 11.78 -0.52 0.17
N LEU A 69 12.38 -1.65 0.55
CA LEU A 69 12.90 -2.62 -0.42
C LEU A 69 11.78 -3.17 -1.32
N LEU A 70 10.68 -3.63 -0.71
CA LEU A 70 9.51 -4.13 -1.44
C LEU A 70 8.85 -3.02 -2.28
N TYR A 71 8.88 -1.78 -1.79
CA TYR A 71 8.46 -0.64 -2.56
C TYR A 71 9.33 -0.51 -3.82
N PHE A 72 10.65 -0.40 -3.71
CA PHE A 72 11.49 -0.21 -4.91
C PHE A 72 11.41 -1.39 -5.90
N LEU A 73 11.47 -2.64 -5.43
CA LEU A 73 11.40 -3.83 -6.29
C LEU A 73 10.06 -3.94 -7.03
N GLY A 74 8.96 -3.53 -6.41
CA GLY A 74 7.63 -3.58 -7.01
C GLY A 74 7.30 -2.43 -7.97
N SER A 75 8.15 -1.39 -8.05
CA SER A 75 7.83 -0.15 -8.78
C SER A 75 7.61 -0.37 -10.28
N ALA A 76 8.47 -1.16 -10.93
CA ALA A 76 8.35 -1.42 -12.37
C ALA A 76 7.03 -2.13 -12.71
N LYS A 77 6.68 -3.17 -11.94
CA LYS A 77 5.42 -3.90 -12.09
C LYS A 77 4.21 -3.01 -11.82
N PHE A 78 4.26 -2.21 -10.75
CA PHE A 78 3.19 -1.28 -10.40
C PHE A 78 2.94 -0.26 -11.51
N ASN A 79 3.99 0.33 -12.08
CA ASN A 79 3.85 1.30 -13.17
C ASN A 79 3.28 0.67 -14.44
N ALA A 80 3.70 -0.56 -14.78
CA ALA A 80 3.15 -1.29 -15.92
C ALA A 80 1.67 -1.68 -15.73
N GLU A 81 1.26 -2.06 -14.52
CA GLU A 81 -0.14 -2.31 -14.19
C GLU A 81 -0.95 -1.00 -14.19
N LEU A 82 -0.39 0.10 -13.69
CA LEU A 82 -1.04 1.40 -13.68
C LEU A 82 -1.24 1.98 -15.08
N SER A 83 -0.25 1.85 -15.98
CA SER A 83 -0.36 2.31 -17.37
C SER A 83 -1.42 1.53 -18.14
N ARG A 84 -1.63 0.25 -17.81
CA ARG A 84 -2.74 -0.55 -18.37
C ARG A 84 -4.11 -0.09 -17.89
N LEU A 85 -4.20 0.44 -16.67
CA LEU A 85 -5.43 0.96 -16.08
C LEU A 85 -5.65 2.45 -16.35
N THR A 86 -4.73 3.11 -17.06
CA THR A 86 -4.82 4.53 -17.39
C THR A 86 -4.47 4.70 -18.87
N PRO A 87 -5.39 4.26 -19.77
CA PRO A 87 -5.20 4.41 -21.21
C PRO A 87 -5.15 5.88 -21.64
#